data_AF-A0A1F5PJG6-F1
#
_entry.id   AF-A0A1F5PJG6-F1
#
_cell.length_a   1.000
_cell.length_b   1.000
_cell.length_c   1.000
_cell.angle_alpha   90.00
_cell.angle_beta   90.00
_cell.angle_gamma   90.00
#
_symmetry.space_group_name_H-M   'P 1'
#
loop_
_entity.id
_entity.type
_entity.pdbx_description
1 polymer ?
#
loop_
_entity_poly.entity_id
_entity_poly.type
_entity_poly.pdbx_seq_one_letter_code
_entity_poly.pdbx_strand_id
1 'polypeptide(L)'
;MKKFQQLFDFIDAAVKNRKYPESTAQGLKAALKIFQEQLNEDEANSLDKFKENLDQIYQSVVAKNPNFNFSSLATYKSRVNKVLGDYELYGIDPTKMVNWKPKLIIRSKKQGTPKSISTSTEEQIASTESSLTSPVLNDMHRMDLSLRPGVKFTIIVPRDITQAEAQIVKSLIDNLIQK
;
A
#
# COMPACT_ATOMS: atom_id res chain seq x y z
N MET A 1 30.55 7.34 -3.30
CA MET A 1 29.16 7.75 -2.97
C MET A 1 28.20 6.83 -3.70
N LYS A 2 27.16 6.37 -3.00
CA LYS A 2 26.13 5.53 -3.61
C LYS A 2 25.17 6.43 -4.38
N LYS A 3 25.06 6.23 -5.69
CA LYS A 3 24.20 7.05 -6.57
C LYS A 3 22.82 6.43 -6.71
N PHE A 4 21.80 7.25 -6.94
CA PHE A 4 20.44 6.77 -7.19
C PHE A 4 20.37 5.76 -8.34
N GLN A 5 21.18 5.96 -9.39
CA GLN A 5 21.27 5.05 -10.54
C GLN A 5 21.61 3.60 -10.15
N GLN A 6 22.35 3.40 -9.05
CA GLN A 6 22.72 2.06 -8.57
C GLN A 6 21.51 1.22 -8.15
N LEU A 7 20.37 1.85 -7.84
CA LEU A 7 19.13 1.13 -7.55
C LEU A 7 18.56 0.45 -8.80
N PHE A 8 18.72 1.05 -9.99
CA PHE A 8 18.34 0.41 -11.25
C PHE A 8 19.27 -0.76 -11.56
N ASP A 9 20.58 -0.55 -11.43
CA ASP A 9 21.58 -1.59 -11.66
C ASP A 9 21.39 -2.77 -10.71
N PHE A 10 21.04 -2.50 -9.44
CA PHE A 10 20.68 -3.52 -8.46
C PHE A 10 19.46 -4.34 -8.88
N ILE A 11 18.40 -3.69 -9.37
CA ILE A 11 17.21 -4.41 -9.87
C ILE A 11 17.59 -5.32 -11.04
N ASP A 12 18.43 -4.85 -11.96
CA ASP A 12 18.90 -5.65 -13.10
C ASP A 12 19.75 -6.84 -12.68
N ALA A 13 20.65 -6.64 -11.72
CA ALA A 13 21.40 -7.73 -11.11
C ALA A 13 20.46 -8.73 -10.41
N ALA A 14 19.43 -8.26 -9.71
CA ALA A 14 18.45 -9.11 -9.02
C ALA A 14 17.62 -9.97 -9.99
N VAL A 15 17.23 -9.42 -11.14
CA VAL A 15 16.57 -10.17 -12.21
C VAL A 15 17.50 -11.22 -12.79
N LYS A 16 18.74 -10.85 -13.13
CA LYS A 16 19.75 -11.77 -13.68
C LYS A 16 20.01 -12.97 -12.76
N ASN A 17 20.00 -12.73 -11.44
CA ASN A 17 20.16 -13.74 -10.41
C ASN A 17 18.84 -14.45 -10.01
N ARG A 18 17.76 -14.24 -10.75
CA ARG A 18 16.42 -14.84 -10.53
C ARG A 18 15.84 -14.54 -9.13
N LYS A 19 16.25 -13.45 -8.50
CA LYS A 19 15.73 -13.00 -7.19
C LYS A 19 14.45 -12.19 -7.35
N TYR A 20 14.30 -11.51 -8.49
CA TYR A 20 13.06 -10.87 -8.89
C TYR A 20 12.47 -11.47 -10.17
N PRO A 21 11.14 -11.66 -10.22
CA PRO A 21 10.43 -11.83 -11.48
C PRO A 21 10.49 -10.55 -12.32
N GLU A 22 10.49 -10.70 -13.64
CA GLU A 22 10.54 -9.58 -14.60
C GLU A 22 9.41 -8.56 -14.36
N SER A 23 8.19 -9.04 -14.13
CA SER A 23 7.02 -8.18 -13.85
C SER A 23 7.19 -7.35 -12.58
N THR A 24 7.86 -7.91 -11.56
CA THR A 24 8.15 -7.20 -10.32
C THR A 24 9.22 -6.15 -10.58
N ALA A 25 10.30 -6.50 -11.29
CA ALA A 25 11.36 -5.56 -11.64
C ALA A 25 10.84 -4.36 -12.43
N GLN A 26 9.97 -4.57 -13.42
CA GLN A 26 9.31 -3.48 -14.15
C GLN A 26 8.51 -2.56 -13.23
N GLY A 27 7.72 -3.15 -12.31
CA GLY A 27 6.96 -2.38 -11.33
C GLY A 27 7.82 -1.57 -10.36
N LEU A 28 9.00 -2.08 -9.99
CA LEU A 28 9.99 -1.39 -9.16
C LEU A 28 10.69 -0.26 -9.92
N LYS A 29 11.13 -0.52 -11.16
CA LYS A 29 11.75 0.49 -12.04
C LYS A 29 10.80 1.65 -12.34
N ALA A 30 9.53 1.35 -12.61
CA ALA A 30 8.50 2.37 -12.81
C ALA A 30 8.35 3.26 -11.56
N ALA A 31 8.39 2.65 -10.36
CA ALA A 31 8.36 3.40 -9.10
C ALA A 31 9.57 4.34 -8.98
N LEU A 32 10.78 3.81 -9.20
CA LEU A 32 12.01 4.62 -9.12
C LEU A 32 12.01 5.77 -10.13
N LYS A 33 11.50 5.54 -11.35
CA LYS A 33 11.44 6.57 -12.39
C LYS A 33 10.56 7.75 -11.98
N ILE A 34 9.39 7.50 -11.39
CA ILE A 34 8.50 8.55 -10.90
C ILE A 34 9.19 9.40 -9.83
N PHE A 35 9.94 8.76 -8.93
CA PHE A 35 10.69 9.49 -7.90
C PHE A 35 11.87 10.25 -8.52
N GLN A 36 12.60 9.64 -9.46
CA GLN A 36 13.78 10.23 -10.14
C GLN A 36 13.50 11.63 -10.71
N GLU A 37 12.31 11.84 -11.28
CA GLU A 37 11.89 13.13 -11.84
C GLU A 37 11.75 14.26 -10.79
N GLN A 38 11.73 13.90 -9.50
CA GLN A 38 11.56 14.82 -8.37
C GLN A 38 12.81 14.96 -7.50
N LEU A 39 13.91 14.26 -7.82
CA LEU A 39 15.14 14.35 -7.03
C LEU A 39 15.90 15.63 -7.34
N ASN A 40 16.46 16.22 -6.30
CA ASN A 40 17.49 17.26 -6.42
C ASN A 40 18.86 16.63 -6.73
N GLU A 41 19.83 17.41 -7.21
CA GLU A 41 21.18 16.92 -7.54
C GLU A 41 21.86 16.20 -6.37
N ASP A 42 21.66 16.72 -5.15
CA ASP A 42 22.17 16.14 -3.92
C ASP A 42 21.59 14.75 -3.62
N GLU A 43 20.29 14.57 -3.84
CA GLU A 43 19.58 13.31 -3.61
C GLU A 43 19.88 12.28 -4.71
N ALA A 44 20.10 12.76 -5.94
CA ALA A 44 20.52 11.92 -7.05
C ALA A 44 21.93 11.35 -6.83
N ASN A 45 22.81 12.13 -6.20
CA ASN A 45 24.20 11.76 -5.94
C ASN A 45 24.41 11.00 -4.62
N SER A 46 23.49 11.14 -3.66
CA SER A 46 23.56 10.46 -2.36
C SER A 46 22.27 9.71 -2.03
N LEU A 47 22.39 8.37 -2.04
CA LEU A 47 21.32 7.46 -1.67
C LEU A 47 20.89 7.61 -0.20
N ASP A 48 21.82 8.01 0.68
CA ASP A 48 21.53 8.24 2.10
C ASP A 48 20.62 9.48 2.26
N LYS A 49 20.93 10.59 1.56
CA LYS A 49 20.07 11.79 1.53
C LYS A 49 18.70 11.48 0.92
N PHE A 50 18.67 10.68 -0.16
CA PHE A 50 17.42 10.25 -0.76
C PHE A 50 16.53 9.50 0.24
N LYS A 51 17.12 8.61 1.06
CA LYS A 51 16.39 7.84 2.07
C LYS A 51 15.84 8.74 3.17
N GLU A 52 16.64 9.69 3.68
CA GLU A 52 16.24 10.65 4.71
C GLU A 52 15.07 11.53 4.23
N ASN A 53 15.14 11.98 2.98
CA ASN A 53 14.14 12.89 2.40
C ASN A 53 12.99 12.17 1.69
N LEU A 54 12.90 10.84 1.76
CA LEU A 54 11.95 10.06 0.94
C LEU A 54 10.50 10.48 1.14
N ASP A 55 10.12 10.86 2.36
CA ASP A 55 8.77 11.34 2.67
C ASP A 55 8.48 12.71 2.06
N GLN A 56 9.47 13.61 2.05
CA GLN A 56 9.35 14.91 1.40
C GLN A 56 9.28 14.76 -0.12
N ILE A 57 10.14 13.92 -0.70
CA ILE A 57 10.10 13.60 -2.14
C ILE A 57 8.75 12.99 -2.50
N TYR A 58 8.20 12.11 -1.65
CA TYR A 58 6.86 11.53 -1.86
C TYR A 58 5.77 12.60 -1.91
N GLN A 59 5.80 13.60 -1.02
CA GLN A 59 4.85 14.72 -1.08
C GLN A 59 4.97 15.50 -2.40
N SER A 60 6.19 15.76 -2.87
CA SER A 60 6.45 16.38 -4.17
C SER A 60 5.92 15.54 -5.33
N VAL A 61 6.11 14.22 -5.28
CA VAL A 61 5.57 13.27 -6.27
C VAL A 61 4.04 13.34 -6.30
N VAL A 62 3.37 13.35 -5.14
CA VAL A 62 1.90 13.46 -5.05
C VAL A 62 1.41 14.78 -5.62
N ALA A 63 2.08 15.90 -5.29
CA ALA A 63 1.70 17.22 -5.79
C ALA A 63 1.83 17.34 -7.31
N LYS A 64 2.88 16.77 -7.92
CA LYS A 64 3.09 16.83 -9.38
C LYS A 64 2.31 15.79 -10.17
N ASN A 65 1.72 14.79 -9.51
CA ASN A 65 0.99 13.70 -10.15
C ASN A 65 -0.49 13.63 -9.69
N PRO A 66 -1.29 14.69 -9.87
CA PRO A 66 -2.67 14.75 -9.40
C PRO A 66 -3.58 13.71 -10.07
N ASN A 67 -3.20 13.23 -11.26
CA ASN A 67 -3.96 12.23 -12.02
C ASN A 67 -3.83 10.82 -11.45
N PHE A 68 -2.88 10.56 -10.56
CA PHE A 68 -2.71 9.24 -9.97
C PHE A 68 -3.59 9.10 -8.73
N ASN A 69 -4.22 7.92 -8.60
CA ASN A 69 -4.87 7.55 -7.35
C ASN A 69 -3.82 7.52 -6.22
N PHE A 70 -4.15 8.13 -5.08
CA PHE A 70 -3.33 8.11 -3.87
C PHE A 70 -2.90 6.69 -3.47
N SER A 71 -3.78 5.69 -3.64
CA SER A 71 -3.44 4.28 -3.38
C SER A 71 -2.33 3.75 -4.30
N SER A 72 -2.28 4.21 -5.54
CA SER A 72 -1.23 3.84 -6.49
C SER A 72 0.10 4.48 -6.11
N LEU A 73 0.09 5.76 -5.69
CA LEU A 73 1.29 6.46 -5.22
C LEU A 73 1.85 5.83 -3.94
N ALA A 74 0.99 5.46 -2.99
CA ALA A 74 1.40 4.72 -1.80
C ALA A 74 2.03 3.36 -2.16
N THR A 75 1.51 2.69 -3.20
CA THR A 75 2.11 1.45 -3.72
C THR A 75 3.50 1.72 -4.30
N TYR A 76 3.70 2.81 -5.04
CA TYR A 76 5.03 3.18 -5.55
C TYR A 76 6.01 3.49 -4.40
N LYS A 77 5.58 4.23 -3.36
CA LYS A 77 6.39 4.45 -2.16
C LYS A 77 6.81 3.13 -1.50
N SER A 78 5.87 2.20 -1.33
CA SER A 78 6.17 0.87 -0.77
C SER A 78 7.19 0.10 -1.60
N ARG A 79 7.12 0.20 -2.93
CA ARG A 79 8.08 -0.42 -3.85
C ARG A 79 9.47 0.20 -3.73
N VAL A 80 9.58 1.52 -3.63
CA VAL A 80 10.86 2.22 -3.41
C VAL A 80 11.47 1.79 -2.07
N ASN A 81 10.69 1.81 -0.99
CA ASN A 81 11.16 1.35 0.33
C ASN A 81 11.64 -0.10 0.31
N LYS A 82 10.94 -0.97 -0.40
CA LYS A 82 11.37 -2.35 -0.59
C LYS A 82 12.74 -2.42 -1.27
N VAL A 83 12.93 -1.69 -2.37
CA VAL A 83 14.21 -1.68 -3.10
C VAL A 83 15.33 -1.13 -2.24
N LEU A 84 15.09 -0.05 -1.49
CA LEU A 84 16.08 0.49 -0.56
C LEU A 84 16.47 -0.53 0.51
N GLY A 85 15.48 -1.18 1.14
CA GLY A 85 15.74 -2.21 2.15
C GLY A 85 16.51 -3.40 1.59
N ASP A 86 16.13 -3.89 0.41
CA ASP A 86 16.83 -4.99 -0.25
C ASP A 86 18.25 -4.57 -0.69
N TYR A 87 18.44 -3.34 -1.17
CA TYR A 87 19.76 -2.80 -1.53
C TYR A 87 20.68 -2.62 -0.31
N GLU A 88 20.15 -2.23 0.84
CA GLU A 88 20.93 -2.13 2.08
C GLU A 88 21.41 -3.49 2.59
N LEU A 89 20.54 -4.50 2.48
CA LEU A 89 20.85 -5.86 2.93
C LEU A 89 21.81 -6.58 1.99
N TYR A 90 21.57 -6.49 0.68
CA TYR A 90 22.27 -7.32 -0.31
C TYR A 90 23.26 -6.53 -1.16
N GLY A 91 23.02 -5.24 -1.39
CA GLY A 91 23.82 -4.40 -2.26
C GLY A 91 24.01 -5.02 -3.66
N ILE A 92 25.12 -4.66 -4.30
CA ILE A 92 25.57 -5.27 -5.56
C ILE A 92 26.57 -6.42 -5.28
N ASP A 93 26.77 -6.78 -4.00
CA ASP A 93 27.74 -7.82 -3.62
C ASP A 93 27.24 -9.19 -4.10
N PRO A 94 27.98 -9.88 -4.98
CA PRO A 94 27.54 -11.15 -5.55
C PRO A 94 27.32 -12.21 -4.47
N THR A 95 28.19 -12.24 -3.46
CA THR A 95 28.09 -13.20 -2.33
C THR A 95 26.80 -13.03 -1.53
N LYS A 96 26.36 -11.78 -1.30
CA LYS A 96 25.11 -11.51 -0.58
C LYS A 96 23.89 -11.83 -1.43
N MET A 97 23.94 -11.51 -2.73
CA MET A 97 22.86 -11.84 -3.65
C MET A 97 22.64 -13.35 -3.77
N VAL A 98 23.69 -14.17 -3.81
CA VAL A 98 23.55 -15.64 -3.87
C VAL A 98 22.73 -16.14 -2.67
N ASN A 99 23.04 -15.64 -1.47
CA ASN A 99 22.39 -16.01 -0.22
C ASN A 99 21.00 -15.39 -0.01
N TRP A 100 20.57 -14.47 -0.88
CA TRP A 100 19.25 -13.85 -0.80
C TRP A 100 18.15 -14.88 -1.04
N LYS A 101 17.35 -15.16 -0.01
CA LYS A 101 16.15 -15.99 -0.09
C LYS A 101 14.91 -15.07 -0.04
N PRO A 102 14.29 -14.74 -1.19
CA PRO A 102 13.14 -13.86 -1.19
C PRO A 102 12.00 -14.45 -0.37
N LYS A 103 11.37 -13.63 0.48
CA LYS A 103 10.23 -14.04 1.30
C LYS A 103 9.07 -14.41 0.37
N LEU A 104 8.77 -15.70 0.27
CA LEU A 104 7.57 -16.19 -0.41
C LEU A 104 6.34 -15.82 0.42
N ILE A 105 5.64 -14.77 0.00
CA ILE A 105 4.34 -14.42 0.57
C ILE A 105 3.31 -15.31 -0.11
N ILE A 106 2.99 -16.44 0.52
CA ILE A 106 1.86 -17.27 0.13
C ILE A 106 0.61 -16.50 0.52
N ARG A 107 -0.04 -15.85 -0.46
CA ARG A 107 -1.37 -15.27 -0.23
C ARG A 107 -2.33 -16.44 -0.01
N SER A 108 -2.87 -16.56 1.20
CA SER A 108 -3.97 -17.48 1.45
C SER A 108 -5.07 -17.19 0.43
N LYS A 109 -5.56 -18.23 -0.25
CA LYS A 109 -6.71 -18.09 -1.14
C LYS A 109 -7.83 -17.50 -0.31
N LYS A 110 -8.27 -16.29 -0.67
CA LYS A 110 -9.48 -15.68 -0.14
C LYS A 110 -10.59 -16.71 -0.34
N GLN A 111 -11.11 -17.30 0.75
CA GLN A 111 -12.24 -18.21 0.66
C GLN A 111 -13.35 -17.44 -0.04
N GLY A 112 -13.68 -17.87 -1.26
CA GLY A 112 -14.71 -17.24 -2.06
C GLY A 112 -16.02 -17.38 -1.30
N THR A 113 -16.62 -16.26 -0.95
CA THR A 113 -18.05 -16.22 -0.66
C THR A 113 -18.79 -16.80 -1.87
N PRO A 114 -19.73 -17.75 -1.68
CA PRO A 114 -20.42 -18.39 -2.78
C PRO A 114 -21.23 -17.33 -3.55
N LYS A 115 -20.89 -17.15 -4.83
CA LYS A 115 -21.63 -16.29 -5.76
C LYS A 115 -22.96 -16.97 -6.07
N SER A 116 -24.03 -16.48 -5.43
CA SER A 116 -25.41 -16.75 -5.86
C SER A 116 -25.59 -16.22 -7.29
N ILE A 117 -25.96 -17.13 -8.19
CA ILE A 117 -26.31 -16.85 -9.59
C ILE A 117 -27.71 -16.22 -9.61
N SER A 118 -27.81 -14.98 -10.07
CA SER A 118 -29.07 -14.43 -10.58
C SER A 118 -28.78 -13.63 -11.84
N THR A 119 -29.22 -14.20 -12.95
CA THR A 119 -29.17 -13.68 -14.32
C THR A 119 -30.15 -12.52 -14.48
N SER A 120 -29.64 -11.32 -14.80
CA SER A 120 -30.36 -10.33 -15.61
C SER A 120 -29.40 -9.23 -16.05
N THR A 121 -29.45 -8.94 -17.35
CA THR A 121 -28.54 -8.13 -18.16
C THR A 121 -28.73 -6.62 -17.94
N GLU A 122 -27.61 -5.88 -18.07
CA GLU A 122 -27.47 -4.44 -18.34
C GLU A 122 -27.91 -3.42 -17.28
N GLU A 123 -26.95 -2.85 -16.55
CA GLU A 123 -26.33 -1.54 -16.90
C GLU A 123 -25.16 -1.24 -15.94
N GLN A 124 -24.21 -0.47 -16.46
CA GLN A 124 -23.01 0.02 -15.79
C GLN A 124 -23.36 0.78 -14.50
N ILE A 125 -22.60 0.58 -13.43
CA ILE A 125 -22.06 1.64 -12.56
C ILE A 125 -21.01 1.01 -11.64
N ALA A 126 -19.86 1.68 -11.60
CA ALA A 126 -18.75 1.42 -10.72
C ALA A 126 -19.20 1.35 -9.25
N SER A 127 -18.76 0.32 -8.53
CA SER A 127 -18.74 0.33 -7.07
C SER A 127 -17.46 -0.33 -6.59
N THR A 128 -16.50 0.56 -6.40
CA THR A 128 -15.28 0.44 -5.62
C THR A 128 -15.60 -0.04 -4.20
N GLU A 129 -15.47 -1.33 -3.92
CA GLU A 129 -15.28 -1.78 -2.54
C GLU A 129 -13.78 -1.90 -2.26
N SER A 130 -13.27 -0.76 -1.79
CA SER A 130 -11.99 -0.58 -1.14
C SER A 130 -11.88 -1.52 0.07
N SER A 131 -11.28 -2.69 -0.13
CA SER A 131 -10.73 -3.47 0.98
C SER A 131 -9.38 -2.86 1.34
N LEU A 132 -9.44 -1.80 2.16
CA LEU A 132 -8.30 -1.23 2.87
C LEU A 132 -7.73 -2.30 3.81
N THR A 133 -6.67 -3.00 3.39
CA THR A 133 -5.81 -3.71 4.34
C THR A 133 -4.65 -2.81 4.69
N SER A 134 -4.92 -1.93 5.65
CA SER A 134 -3.93 -1.23 6.47
C SER A 134 -3.14 -2.26 7.31
N PRO A 135 -1.89 -1.96 7.70
CA PRO A 135 -1.08 -2.87 8.49
C PRO A 135 -1.64 -2.96 9.92
N VAL A 136 -1.88 -4.19 10.37
CA VAL A 136 -1.86 -4.68 11.76
C VAL A 136 -2.13 -3.61 12.84
N LEU A 137 -3.41 -3.32 13.07
CA LEU A 137 -3.95 -3.12 14.41
C LEU A 137 -5.09 -4.14 14.53
N ASN A 138 -4.73 -5.35 14.96
CA ASN A 138 -5.58 -6.55 14.97
C ASN A 138 -6.72 -6.53 16.01
N ASP A 139 -7.17 -5.36 16.45
CA ASP A 139 -8.08 -5.28 17.59
C ASP A 139 -9.23 -4.28 17.39
N MET A 140 -9.81 -4.26 16.19
CA MET A 140 -11.04 -3.53 15.91
C MET A 140 -12.15 -4.48 15.44
N HIS A 141 -13.32 -4.36 16.05
CA HIS A 141 -14.57 -4.97 15.61
C HIS A 141 -15.33 -4.04 14.67
N ARG A 142 -15.76 -4.58 13.52
CA ARG A 142 -16.64 -3.89 12.58
C ARG A 142 -18.01 -4.55 12.60
N MET A 143 -19.06 -3.75 12.76
CA MET A 143 -20.45 -4.18 12.67
C MET A 143 -21.17 -3.38 11.59
N ASP A 144 -21.81 -4.08 10.67
CA ASP A 144 -22.59 -3.50 9.58
C ASP A 144 -24.07 -3.86 9.80
N LEU A 145 -24.93 -2.84 9.93
CA LEU A 145 -26.37 -2.96 10.15
C LEU A 145 -27.13 -2.31 8.99
N SER A 146 -28.01 -3.07 8.33
CA SER A 146 -28.87 -2.52 7.27
C SER A 146 -30.14 -1.94 7.90
N LEU A 147 -30.35 -0.63 7.77
CA LEU A 147 -31.50 0.05 8.40
C LEU A 147 -32.72 0.09 7.47
N ARG A 148 -32.50 0.37 6.17
CA ARG A 148 -33.53 0.48 5.13
C ARG A 148 -32.96 0.00 3.79
N PRO A 149 -33.78 -0.27 2.76
CA PRO A 149 -33.29 -0.60 1.43
C PRO A 149 -32.32 0.50 0.92
N GLY A 150 -31.07 0.12 0.67
CA GLY A 150 -30.01 1.05 0.22
C GLY A 150 -29.34 1.88 1.31
N VAL A 151 -29.76 1.78 2.58
CA VAL A 151 -29.17 2.55 3.70
C VAL A 151 -28.53 1.61 4.70
N LYS A 152 -27.21 1.71 4.84
CA LYS A 152 -26.40 0.93 5.79
C LYS A 152 -25.80 1.82 6.87
N PHE A 153 -25.78 1.30 8.09
CA PHE A 153 -25.06 1.83 9.23
C PHE A 153 -23.84 0.95 9.50
N THR A 154 -22.65 1.53 9.48
CA THR A 154 -21.40 0.82 9.76
C THR A 154 -20.74 1.47 10.96
N ILE A 155 -20.42 0.67 11.97
CA ILE A 155 -19.65 1.12 13.14
C ILE A 155 -18.38 0.29 13.27
N ILE A 156 -17.26 0.98 13.52
CA ILE A 156 -15.93 0.38 13.74
C ILE A 156 -15.52 0.78 15.16
N VAL A 157 -15.36 -0.21 16.03
CA VAL A 157 -15.03 -0.03 17.45
C VAL A 157 -13.81 -0.86 17.83
N PRO A 158 -13.02 -0.44 18.82
CA PRO A 158 -11.96 -1.29 19.36
C PRO A 158 -12.55 -2.52 20.09
N ARG A 159 -11.78 -3.59 20.22
CA ARG A 159 -12.26 -4.85 20.84
C ARG A 159 -12.54 -4.72 22.34
N ASP A 160 -11.83 -3.82 22.99
CA ASP A 160 -11.89 -3.51 24.40
C ASP A 160 -12.81 -2.32 24.72
N ILE A 161 -13.87 -2.11 23.92
CA ILE A 161 -14.83 -1.03 24.15
C ILE A 161 -15.41 -1.07 25.57
N THR A 162 -15.34 0.06 26.25
CA THR A 162 -15.83 0.23 27.62
C THR A 162 -17.31 0.64 27.65
N GLN A 163 -17.97 0.43 28.80
CA GLN A 163 -19.37 0.82 28.99
C GLN A 163 -19.58 2.35 28.84
N ALA A 164 -18.59 3.15 29.26
CA ALA A 164 -18.64 4.61 29.12
C ALA A 164 -18.62 5.04 27.65
N GLU A 165 -17.75 4.44 26.84
CA GLU A 165 -17.67 4.70 25.39
C GLU A 165 -18.94 4.26 24.67
N ALA A 166 -19.50 3.10 25.04
CA ALA A 166 -20.76 2.63 24.50
C ALA A 166 -21.93 3.59 24.83
N GLN A 167 -21.95 4.19 26.03
CA GLN A 167 -22.94 5.21 26.40
C GLN A 167 -22.80 6.49 25.57
N ILE A 168 -21.58 6.90 25.22
CA ILE A 168 -21.32 8.05 24.34
C ILE A 168 -21.84 7.77 22.93
N VAL A 169 -21.55 6.59 22.38
CA VAL A 169 -22.08 6.20 21.06
C VAL A 169 -23.61 6.20 21.08
N LYS A 170 -24.21 5.69 22.16
CA LYS A 170 -25.67 5.70 22.34
C LYS A 170 -26.23 7.12 22.39
N SER A 171 -25.65 8.02 23.19
CA SER A 171 -26.14 9.40 23.30
C SER A 171 -26.03 10.16 21.98
N LEU A 172 -24.97 9.92 21.20
CA LEU A 172 -24.84 10.47 19.85
C LEU A 172 -25.96 10.02 18.92
N ILE A 173 -26.32 8.73 18.96
CA ILE A 173 -27.44 8.21 18.15
C ILE A 173 -28.77 8.80 18.64
N ASP A 174 -29.00 8.86 19.96
CA ASP A 174 -30.23 9.39 20.54
C ASP A 174 -30.43 10.89 20.18
N ASN A 175 -29.35 11.67 20.16
CA ASN A 175 -29.37 13.08 19.72
C ASN A 175 -29.72 13.24 18.24
N LEU A 176 -29.38 12.27 17.38
CA LEU A 176 -29.75 12.31 15.96
C LEU A 176 -31.24 12.02 15.74
N ILE A 177 -31.91 11.40 16.72
CA ILE A 177 -33.33 11.05 16.66
C ILE A 177 -34.21 12.17 17.22
N GLN A 178 -33.72 12.92 18.22
CA GLN A 178 -34.43 14.07 18.77
C GLN A 178 -34.36 15.26 17.81
N LYS A 179 -35.38 15.38 16.95
CA LYS A 179 -35.67 16.55 16.13
C LYS A 179 -36.84 17.33 16.70
#